data_AF-A0A494R4N0-F1
#
_entry.id   AF-A0A494R4N0-F1
#
_cell.length_a   1.000
_cell.length_b   1.000
_cell.length_c   1.000
_cell.angle_alpha   90.00
_cell.angle_beta   90.00
_cell.angle_gamma   90.00
#
_symmetry.space_group_name_H-M   'P 1'
#
loop_
_entity.id
_entity.type
_entity.pdbx_description
1 polymer ?
#
loop_
_entity_poly.entity_id
_entity_poly.type
_entity_poly.pdbx_seq_one_letter_code
_entity_poly.pdbx_strand_id
1 'polypeptide(L)'
;MAGAVFGWRSDNQFELLIDGPQFFPRILAAIEQAQEQIDLELYLVEAGDCAETIVQALEQAAWREVRVRCLFDAYGSLGLGPGLRRRLIEAGVELRHYNPLSWRRGLNNLYRDHRKLLLVDQQLAVVGGTGVTDEFWRPAENTCDWHEVMVQMQGPLVQDWQMLFDRQWRANISRKAWKPATHFGLARLPGVPDEAEGMGRVAYADAHQHRDILQSLVRAINSGKQRIWLATPYFLPTWSVRRSLRRAAARGVDVRLLLTGPRTDHPSVRYAGHRYYPRLLKSGVQILEYQPRFLHLKMVLIDDWVSIGSCNFDHWNLRFNLEANLEALDPALTQAVAASFTADFAQSLPVSLQDWQSRPLWRRVKQRIWGWVDRLVVNILGRRH
;
A
#
# COMPACT_ATOMS: atom_id res chain seq x y z
N MET A 1 -13.91 9.08 -17.35
CA MET A 1 -14.92 8.55 -16.41
C MET A 1 -14.94 9.46 -15.20
N ALA A 2 -16.10 9.89 -14.72
CA ALA A 2 -16.26 10.40 -13.35
C ALA A 2 -15.83 9.31 -12.34
N GLY A 3 -15.71 9.62 -11.04
CA GLY A 3 -15.14 8.74 -10.00
C GLY A 3 -15.85 7.42 -9.80
N ALA A 4 -15.66 6.51 -10.76
CA ALA A 4 -16.26 5.20 -10.79
C ALA A 4 -15.79 4.45 -9.56
N VAL A 5 -16.74 3.93 -8.80
CA VAL A 5 -16.49 2.94 -7.78
C VAL A 5 -16.54 1.58 -8.47
N PHE A 6 -15.48 0.80 -8.37
CA PHE A 6 -15.48 -0.54 -8.95
C PHE A 6 -16.38 -1.46 -8.12
N GLY A 7 -17.21 -2.22 -8.83
CA GLY A 7 -18.10 -3.22 -8.25
C GLY A 7 -17.32 -4.45 -7.77
N TRP A 8 -18.02 -5.36 -7.11
CA TRP A 8 -17.50 -6.69 -6.83
C TRP A 8 -17.53 -7.56 -8.08
N ARG A 9 -16.49 -8.37 -8.25
CA ARG A 9 -16.33 -9.38 -9.30
C ARG A 9 -16.27 -10.75 -8.65
N SER A 10 -16.95 -11.73 -9.22
CA SER A 10 -16.84 -13.15 -8.86
C SER A 10 -15.71 -13.83 -9.64
N ASP A 11 -15.49 -15.11 -9.34
CA ASP A 11 -14.64 -16.02 -10.13
C ASP A 11 -13.17 -15.58 -10.20
N ASN A 12 -12.67 -15.00 -9.11
CA ASN A 12 -11.26 -14.62 -8.98
C ASN A 12 -10.52 -15.65 -8.13
N GLN A 13 -9.24 -15.83 -8.45
CA GLN A 13 -8.30 -16.61 -7.67
C GLN A 13 -7.27 -15.66 -7.06
N PHE A 14 -6.94 -15.87 -5.78
CA PHE A 14 -6.02 -15.05 -5.04
C PHE A 14 -4.92 -15.90 -4.41
N GLU A 15 -3.70 -15.40 -4.42
CA GLU A 15 -2.58 -16.01 -3.71
C GLU A 15 -1.81 -14.92 -2.96
N LEU A 16 -1.70 -15.08 -1.63
CA LEU A 16 -0.89 -14.22 -0.78
C LEU A 16 0.60 -14.61 -0.91
N LEU A 17 1.43 -13.64 -1.26
CA LEU A 17 2.87 -13.78 -1.37
C LEU A 17 3.54 -12.92 -0.30
N ILE A 18 4.35 -13.54 0.55
CA ILE A 18 4.98 -12.92 1.71
C ILE A 18 6.46 -12.70 1.40
N ASP A 19 6.88 -11.44 1.46
CA ASP A 19 8.26 -10.98 1.27
C ASP A 19 8.85 -11.15 -0.12
N GLY A 20 9.88 -10.35 -0.38
CA GLY A 20 10.56 -10.31 -1.67
C GLY A 20 11.02 -11.66 -2.20
N PRO A 21 11.68 -12.50 -1.40
CA PRO A 21 12.09 -13.83 -1.83
C PRO A 21 10.94 -14.73 -2.34
N GLN A 22 9.69 -14.48 -1.91
CA GLN A 22 8.54 -15.20 -2.45
C GLN A 22 7.92 -14.49 -3.65
N PHE A 23 7.69 -13.18 -3.60
CA PHE A 23 6.93 -12.49 -4.66
C PHE A 23 7.76 -12.09 -5.88
N PHE A 24 9.06 -11.79 -5.76
CA PHE A 24 9.87 -11.41 -6.93
C PHE A 24 10.08 -12.55 -7.94
N PRO A 25 10.38 -13.79 -7.52
CA PRO A 25 10.44 -14.91 -8.46
C PRO A 25 9.12 -15.10 -9.23
N ARG A 26 7.98 -14.89 -8.57
CA ARG A 26 6.65 -14.98 -9.19
C ARG A 26 6.41 -13.84 -10.19
N ILE A 27 6.81 -12.62 -9.85
CA ILE A 27 6.78 -11.45 -10.74
C ILE A 27 7.65 -11.67 -11.98
N LEU A 28 8.88 -12.18 -11.79
CA LEU A 28 9.81 -12.44 -12.89
C LEU A 28 9.29 -13.53 -13.82
N ALA A 29 8.75 -14.62 -13.27
CA ALA A 29 8.13 -15.68 -14.07
C ALA A 29 6.94 -15.17 -14.88
N ALA A 30 6.12 -14.27 -14.32
CA ALA A 30 5.02 -13.64 -15.05
C ALA A 30 5.53 -12.75 -16.19
N ILE A 31 6.57 -11.95 -15.97
CA ILE A 31 7.20 -11.12 -17.01
C ILE A 31 7.82 -11.99 -18.12
N GLU A 32 8.44 -13.10 -17.76
CA GLU A 32 9.04 -14.04 -18.71
C GLU A 32 7.98 -14.71 -19.59
N GLN A 33 6.83 -15.07 -19.01
CA GLN A 33 5.74 -15.75 -19.71
C GLN A 33 4.82 -14.82 -20.51
N ALA A 34 4.91 -13.51 -20.30
CA ALA A 34 4.07 -12.51 -20.99
C ALA A 34 4.15 -12.64 -22.51
N GLN A 35 3.01 -12.55 -23.18
CA GLN A 35 2.88 -12.70 -24.64
C GLN A 35 2.42 -11.42 -25.35
N GLU A 36 1.60 -10.60 -24.70
CA GLU A 36 0.97 -9.44 -25.34
C GLU A 36 1.40 -8.12 -24.69
N GLN A 37 1.27 -8.03 -23.37
CA GLN A 37 1.56 -6.79 -22.66
C GLN A 37 1.96 -6.96 -21.20
N ILE A 38 2.78 -6.02 -20.74
CA ILE A 38 3.17 -5.84 -19.35
C ILE A 38 2.95 -4.38 -18.98
N ASP A 39 2.17 -4.15 -17.92
CA ASP A 39 2.02 -2.83 -17.31
C ASP A 39 2.55 -2.84 -15.90
N LEU A 40 3.51 -1.96 -15.60
CA LEU A 40 4.14 -1.85 -14.30
C LEU A 40 3.98 -0.42 -13.75
N GLU A 41 3.36 -0.30 -12.58
CA GLU A 41 3.17 0.95 -11.85
C GLU A 41 3.85 0.85 -10.47
N LEU A 42 4.80 1.74 -10.18
CA LEU A 42 5.58 1.71 -8.95
C LEU A 42 5.92 3.11 -8.42
N TYR A 43 5.96 3.24 -7.10
CA TYR A 43 6.47 4.44 -6.43
C TYR A 43 7.99 4.43 -6.32
N LEU A 44 8.54 3.42 -5.63
CA LEU A 44 9.95 3.35 -5.26
C LEU A 44 10.68 2.42 -6.21
N VAL A 45 11.61 2.97 -6.98
CA VAL A 45 12.47 2.24 -7.90
C VAL A 45 13.88 2.82 -7.79
N GLU A 46 14.81 2.02 -7.31
CA GLU A 46 16.19 2.44 -7.03
C GLU A 46 17.18 1.45 -7.65
N ALA A 47 18.31 1.96 -8.17
CA ALA A 47 19.36 1.10 -8.70
C ALA A 47 19.90 0.15 -7.62
N GLY A 48 20.17 -1.09 -8.01
CA GLY A 48 20.55 -2.19 -7.13
C GLY A 48 20.31 -3.52 -7.84
N ASP A 49 20.67 -4.62 -7.21
CA ASP A 49 20.56 -5.97 -7.80
C ASP A 49 19.09 -6.31 -8.17
N CYS A 50 18.15 -5.84 -7.34
CA CYS A 50 16.72 -5.97 -7.59
C CYS A 50 16.29 -5.28 -8.89
N ALA A 51 16.64 -4.00 -9.05
CA ALA A 51 16.30 -3.24 -10.24
C ALA A 51 17.00 -3.75 -11.48
N GLU A 52 18.25 -4.19 -11.36
CA GLU A 52 19.01 -4.77 -12.45
C GLU A 52 18.29 -6.00 -13.03
N THR A 53 17.82 -6.89 -12.15
CA THR A 53 17.10 -8.11 -12.51
C THR A 53 15.74 -7.81 -13.15
N ILE A 54 14.97 -6.90 -12.56
CA ILE A 54 13.67 -6.49 -13.11
C ILE A 54 13.83 -5.81 -14.47
N VAL A 55 14.78 -4.87 -14.61
CA VAL A 55 15.04 -4.19 -15.88
C VAL A 55 15.43 -5.18 -16.96
N GLN A 56 16.33 -6.13 -16.66
CA GLN A 56 16.72 -7.18 -17.60
C GLN A 56 15.51 -8.01 -18.07
N ALA A 57 14.61 -8.39 -17.17
CA ALA A 57 13.41 -9.15 -17.54
C ALA A 57 12.46 -8.35 -18.44
N LEU A 58 12.29 -7.05 -18.17
CA LEU A 58 11.48 -6.15 -18.98
C LEU A 58 12.11 -5.88 -20.37
N GLU A 59 13.43 -5.74 -20.45
CA GLU A 59 14.16 -5.62 -21.73
C GLU A 59 13.93 -6.87 -22.59
N GLN A 60 14.08 -8.06 -21.99
CA GLN A 60 13.85 -9.32 -22.68
C GLN A 60 12.41 -9.45 -23.17
N ALA A 61 11.42 -9.03 -22.39
CA ALA A 61 10.03 -9.01 -22.84
C ALA A 61 9.83 -8.06 -24.03
N ALA A 62 10.39 -6.86 -23.96
CA ALA A 62 10.31 -5.89 -25.06
C ALA A 62 11.00 -6.40 -26.34
N TRP A 63 12.12 -7.11 -26.24
CA TRP A 63 12.79 -7.75 -27.38
C TRP A 63 12.00 -8.92 -27.99
N ARG A 64 11.08 -9.53 -27.22
CA ARG A 64 10.09 -10.49 -27.73
C ARG A 64 8.85 -9.81 -28.31
N GLU A 65 8.90 -8.49 -28.53
CA GLU A 65 7.80 -7.66 -29.03
C GLU A 65 6.58 -7.57 -28.09
N VAL A 66 6.72 -7.99 -26.83
CA VAL A 66 5.70 -7.76 -25.79
C VAL A 66 5.62 -6.27 -25.51
N ARG A 67 4.41 -5.70 -25.48
CA ARG A 67 4.25 -4.27 -25.16
C ARG A 67 4.50 -4.01 -23.68
N VAL A 68 5.58 -3.31 -23.35
CA VAL A 68 5.91 -2.98 -21.96
C VAL A 68 5.65 -1.50 -21.66
N ARG A 69 4.78 -1.20 -20.68
CA ARG A 69 4.52 0.15 -20.17
C ARG A 69 4.92 0.26 -18.69
N CYS A 70 5.84 1.17 -18.39
CA CYS A 70 6.25 1.46 -17.03
C CYS A 70 5.82 2.87 -16.62
N LEU A 71 5.05 2.98 -15.54
CA LEU A 71 4.65 4.24 -14.92
C LEU A 71 5.29 4.33 -13.53
N PHE A 72 6.32 5.17 -13.41
CA PHE A 72 7.02 5.36 -12.13
C PHE A 72 6.72 6.71 -11.51
N ASP A 73 6.62 6.80 -10.19
CA ASP A 73 6.57 8.09 -9.52
C ASP A 73 7.89 8.84 -9.69
N ALA A 74 7.84 10.09 -10.17
CA ALA A 74 9.06 10.83 -10.48
C ALA A 74 9.96 11.16 -9.27
N TYR A 75 9.41 11.17 -8.05
CA TYR A 75 10.19 11.38 -6.84
C TYR A 75 10.74 10.05 -6.31
N GLY A 76 9.87 9.04 -6.20
CA GLY A 76 10.28 7.72 -5.71
C GLY A 76 11.21 6.97 -6.67
N SER A 77 11.28 7.36 -7.95
CA SER A 77 12.18 6.76 -8.95
C SER A 77 13.44 7.60 -9.25
N LEU A 78 13.79 8.58 -8.40
CA LEU A 78 15.03 9.35 -8.59
C LEU A 78 16.28 8.47 -8.46
N GLY A 79 16.19 7.39 -7.67
CA GLY A 79 17.28 6.45 -7.41
C GLY A 79 17.55 5.44 -8.54
N LEU A 80 16.65 5.27 -9.52
CA LEU A 80 16.82 4.31 -10.63
C LEU A 80 18.09 4.58 -11.45
N GLY A 81 18.54 5.83 -11.49
CA GLY A 81 19.75 6.23 -12.21
C GLY A 81 19.57 6.31 -13.74
N PRO A 82 20.45 7.06 -14.44
CA PRO A 82 20.32 7.29 -15.87
C PRO A 82 20.63 6.05 -16.73
N GLY A 83 21.45 5.11 -16.24
CA GLY A 83 21.85 3.90 -16.96
C GLY A 83 20.69 2.93 -17.17
N LEU A 84 20.06 2.49 -16.08
CA LEU A 84 18.90 1.60 -16.14
C LEU A 84 17.71 2.23 -16.88
N ARG A 85 17.51 3.54 -16.68
CA ARG A 85 16.49 4.28 -17.43
C ARG A 85 16.73 4.25 -18.93
N ARG A 86 17.97 4.43 -19.37
CA ARG A 86 18.34 4.42 -20.79
C ARG A 86 18.10 3.04 -21.38
N ARG A 87 18.52 1.99 -20.67
CA ARG A 87 18.30 0.59 -21.03
C ARG A 87 16.84 0.24 -21.30
N LEU A 88 15.94 0.59 -20.39
CA LEU A 88 14.49 0.43 -20.60
C LEU A 88 14.03 1.12 -21.90
N ILE A 89 14.42 2.37 -22.11
CA ILE A 89 14.03 3.15 -23.30
C ILE A 89 14.59 2.53 -24.58
N GLU A 90 15.86 2.13 -24.59
CA GLU A 90 16.55 1.54 -25.74
C GLU A 90 15.98 0.16 -26.11
N ALA A 91 15.51 -0.61 -25.13
CA ALA A 91 14.83 -1.87 -25.37
C ALA A 91 13.40 -1.71 -25.92
N GLY A 92 12.84 -0.49 -25.94
CA GLY A 92 11.50 -0.21 -26.45
C GLY A 92 10.42 -0.12 -25.37
N VAL A 93 10.78 -0.10 -24.08
CA VAL A 93 9.83 0.09 -22.98
C VAL A 93 9.25 1.50 -23.02
N GLU A 94 7.93 1.60 -23.02
CA GLU A 94 7.24 2.87 -22.84
C GLU A 94 7.38 3.32 -21.37
N LEU A 95 8.30 4.24 -21.08
CA LEU A 95 8.53 4.73 -19.72
C LEU A 95 7.94 6.12 -19.47
N ARG A 96 7.00 6.23 -18.53
CA ARG A 96 6.40 7.50 -18.07
C ARG A 96 6.67 7.75 -16.60
N HIS A 97 6.70 9.02 -16.25
CA HIS A 97 6.92 9.46 -14.88
C HIS A 97 5.72 10.26 -14.38
N TYR A 98 5.16 9.85 -13.24
CA TYR A 98 4.09 10.57 -12.58
C TYR A 98 4.62 11.82 -11.86
N ASN A 99 3.94 12.94 -12.11
CA ASN A 99 4.18 14.24 -11.47
C ASN A 99 5.67 14.61 -11.28
N PRO A 100 6.44 14.83 -12.36
CA PRO A 100 7.82 15.31 -12.29
C PRO A 100 7.97 16.55 -11.42
N LEU A 101 8.99 16.54 -10.56
CA LEU A 101 9.26 17.64 -9.64
C LEU A 101 9.53 18.94 -10.40
N SER A 102 8.99 20.04 -9.88
CA SER A 102 9.27 21.38 -10.40
C SER A 102 9.16 22.43 -9.31
N TRP A 103 10.13 23.34 -9.24
CA TRP A 103 10.09 24.48 -8.33
C TRP A 103 8.84 25.36 -8.53
N ARG A 104 8.29 25.40 -9.76
CA ARG A 104 7.07 26.15 -10.09
C ARG A 104 5.79 25.53 -9.53
N ARG A 105 5.83 24.29 -9.02
CA ARG A 105 4.64 23.53 -8.61
C ARG A 105 4.30 23.64 -7.12
N GLY A 106 5.20 24.15 -6.28
CA GLY A 106 4.96 24.30 -4.84
C GLY A 106 4.40 23.03 -4.19
N LEU A 107 3.27 23.14 -3.49
CA LEU A 107 2.58 22.02 -2.83
C LEU A 107 2.05 20.96 -3.81
N ASN A 108 1.92 21.26 -5.10
CA ASN A 108 1.48 20.25 -6.08
C ASN A 108 2.55 19.17 -6.30
N ASN A 109 3.80 19.39 -5.89
CA ASN A 109 4.81 18.32 -5.85
C ASN A 109 4.50 17.24 -4.81
N LEU A 110 3.58 17.47 -3.86
CA LEU A 110 3.23 16.48 -2.84
C LEU A 110 2.34 15.36 -3.37
N TYR A 111 1.68 15.56 -4.52
CA TYR A 111 0.92 14.48 -5.15
C TYR A 111 1.88 13.43 -5.67
N ARG A 112 1.77 12.20 -5.18
CA ARG A 112 2.65 11.08 -5.53
C ARG A 112 1.81 9.87 -5.91
N ASP A 113 2.31 9.07 -6.84
CA ASP A 113 1.69 7.78 -7.17
C ASP A 113 2.25 6.72 -6.23
N HIS A 114 1.43 6.27 -5.28
CA HIS A 114 1.82 5.26 -4.31
C HIS A 114 1.29 3.87 -4.68
N ARG A 115 0.74 3.65 -5.87
CA ARG A 115 0.33 2.31 -6.29
C ARG A 115 1.53 1.40 -6.58
N LYS A 116 1.26 0.09 -6.52
CA LYS A 116 2.18 -1.00 -6.82
C LYS A 116 1.39 -2.05 -7.55
N LEU A 117 1.57 -2.09 -8.86
CA LEU A 117 0.74 -2.91 -9.73
C LEU A 117 1.61 -3.45 -10.86
N LEU A 118 1.59 -4.76 -11.02
CA LEU A 118 2.00 -5.44 -12.23
C LEU A 118 0.74 -6.04 -12.87
N LEU A 119 0.54 -5.80 -14.15
CA LEU A 119 -0.45 -6.49 -14.98
C LEU A 119 0.26 -7.19 -16.11
N VAL A 120 -0.12 -8.44 -16.38
CA VAL A 120 0.40 -9.24 -17.49
C VAL A 120 -0.77 -9.77 -18.30
N ASP A 121 -0.75 -9.49 -19.60
CA ASP A 121 -1.69 -9.98 -20.62
C ASP A 121 -3.17 -9.77 -20.29
N GLN A 122 -3.49 -8.80 -19.43
CA GLN A 122 -4.84 -8.54 -18.90
C GLN A 122 -5.48 -9.75 -18.18
N GLN A 123 -4.67 -10.73 -17.80
CA GLN A 123 -5.09 -12.01 -17.20
C GLN A 123 -4.56 -12.18 -15.78
N LEU A 124 -3.40 -11.59 -15.48
CA LEU A 124 -2.75 -11.66 -14.18
C LEU A 124 -2.54 -10.25 -13.64
N ALA A 125 -2.82 -10.06 -12.35
CA ALA A 125 -2.40 -8.87 -11.62
C ALA A 125 -1.61 -9.26 -10.36
N VAL A 126 -0.60 -8.46 -10.00
CA VAL A 126 0.11 -8.56 -8.72
C VAL A 126 0.09 -7.19 -8.05
N VAL A 127 -0.51 -7.12 -6.86
CA VAL A 127 -0.74 -5.85 -6.13
C VAL A 127 -0.26 -5.94 -4.69
N GLY A 128 0.14 -4.83 -4.08
CA GLY A 128 0.56 -4.81 -2.69
C GLY A 128 1.35 -3.57 -2.33
N GLY A 129 2.41 -3.73 -1.55
CA GLY A 129 3.18 -2.63 -0.98
C GLY A 129 4.62 -2.46 -1.47
N THR A 130 5.10 -3.32 -2.38
CA THR A 130 6.53 -3.45 -2.73
C THR A 130 7.15 -2.24 -3.44
N GLY A 131 8.48 -2.14 -3.38
CA GLY A 131 9.31 -1.31 -4.26
C GLY A 131 10.24 -2.21 -5.07
N VAL A 132 10.94 -1.64 -6.04
CA VAL A 132 12.06 -2.32 -6.71
C VAL A 132 13.35 -1.72 -6.14
N THR A 133 13.76 -2.27 -5.00
CA THR A 133 14.97 -1.90 -4.26
C THR A 133 15.54 -3.13 -3.54
N ASP A 134 16.80 -3.06 -3.14
CA ASP A 134 17.50 -4.17 -2.48
C ASP A 134 17.03 -4.43 -1.05
N GLU A 135 16.36 -3.46 -0.41
CA GLU A 135 15.72 -3.69 0.90
C GLU A 135 14.53 -4.65 0.83
N PHE A 136 13.81 -4.66 -0.30
CA PHE A 136 12.74 -5.62 -0.52
C PHE A 136 13.29 -6.98 -0.95
N TRP A 137 14.35 -7.02 -1.75
CA TRP A 137 14.92 -8.27 -2.24
C TRP A 137 16.30 -8.10 -2.83
N ARG A 138 17.22 -8.99 -2.48
CA ARG A 138 18.45 -9.23 -3.23
C ARG A 138 18.36 -10.63 -3.84
N PRO A 139 18.50 -10.81 -5.17
CA PRO A 139 18.30 -12.10 -5.83
C PRO A 139 19.11 -13.27 -5.26
N ALA A 140 20.30 -12.99 -4.71
CA ALA A 140 21.16 -14.00 -4.10
C ALA A 140 20.78 -14.37 -2.65
N GLU A 141 19.80 -13.69 -2.04
CA GLU A 141 19.44 -13.83 -0.64
C GLU A 141 18.01 -14.37 -0.47
N ASN A 142 17.84 -15.31 0.48
CA ASN A 142 16.52 -15.78 0.91
C ASN A 142 15.93 -14.93 2.05
N THR A 143 16.54 -13.79 2.34
CA THR A 143 16.10 -12.83 3.36
C THR A 143 15.91 -11.45 2.75
N CYS A 144 15.14 -10.61 3.42
CA CYS A 144 14.95 -9.21 3.05
C CYS A 144 14.86 -8.34 4.31
N ASP A 145 15.10 -7.04 4.13
CA ASP A 145 15.09 -6.04 5.19
C ASP A 145 13.67 -5.51 5.46
N TRP A 146 12.80 -5.52 4.45
CA TRP A 146 11.42 -5.04 4.54
C TRP A 146 10.45 -6.22 4.52
N HIS A 147 9.64 -6.34 5.57
CA HIS A 147 8.53 -7.29 5.62
C HIS A 147 7.32 -6.71 4.90
N GLU A 148 6.92 -7.33 3.79
CA GLU A 148 5.83 -6.86 2.93
C GLU A 148 5.02 -8.03 2.35
N VAL A 149 3.79 -7.75 1.92
CA VAL A 149 2.96 -8.69 1.17
C VAL A 149 2.57 -8.16 -0.20
N MET A 150 2.44 -9.09 -1.13
CA MET A 150 1.79 -8.91 -2.42
C MET A 150 0.68 -9.94 -2.57
N VAL A 151 -0.32 -9.67 -3.41
CA VAL A 151 -1.35 -10.63 -3.80
C VAL A 151 -1.27 -10.80 -5.31
N GLN A 152 -1.01 -12.03 -5.75
CA GLN A 152 -1.20 -12.42 -7.14
C GLN A 152 -2.67 -12.80 -7.34
N MET A 153 -3.26 -12.36 -8.45
CA MET A 153 -4.66 -12.66 -8.77
C MET A 153 -4.89 -12.90 -10.25
N GLN A 154 -5.88 -13.75 -10.53
CA GLN A 154 -6.40 -14.03 -11.86
C GLN A 154 -7.94 -14.00 -11.81
N GLY A 155 -8.57 -13.63 -12.92
CA GLY A 155 -10.03 -13.56 -13.03
C GLY A 155 -10.54 -12.19 -13.48
N PRO A 156 -11.87 -11.99 -13.51
CA PRO A 156 -12.49 -10.78 -14.05
C PRO A 156 -12.03 -9.46 -13.37
N LEU A 157 -11.57 -9.52 -12.12
CA LEU A 157 -11.06 -8.36 -11.39
C LEU A 157 -9.83 -7.71 -12.03
N VAL A 158 -9.04 -8.46 -12.80
CA VAL A 158 -7.84 -7.94 -13.48
C VAL A 158 -8.20 -6.80 -14.44
N GLN A 159 -9.39 -6.83 -15.04
CA GLN A 159 -9.87 -5.78 -15.94
C GLN A 159 -10.12 -4.45 -15.20
N ASP A 160 -10.61 -4.48 -13.96
CA ASP A 160 -10.80 -3.27 -13.17
C ASP A 160 -9.45 -2.63 -12.80
N TRP A 161 -8.44 -3.45 -12.50
CA TRP A 161 -7.06 -2.99 -12.32
C TRP A 161 -6.47 -2.40 -13.61
N GLN A 162 -6.70 -3.07 -14.74
CA GLN A 162 -6.29 -2.57 -16.06
C GLN A 162 -6.90 -1.20 -16.37
N MET A 163 -8.20 -1.03 -16.09
CA MET A 163 -8.89 0.26 -16.26
C MET A 163 -8.29 1.36 -15.36
N LEU A 164 -7.93 1.01 -14.12
CA LEU A 164 -7.30 1.94 -13.18
C LEU A 164 -5.90 2.37 -13.65
N PHE A 165 -5.08 1.42 -14.13
CA PHE A 165 -3.78 1.71 -14.74
C PHE A 165 -3.93 2.57 -15.98
N ASP A 166 -4.78 2.18 -16.93
CA ASP A 166 -4.98 2.87 -18.20
C ASP A 166 -5.44 4.31 -18.02
N ARG A 167 -6.31 4.54 -17.04
CA ARG A 167 -6.75 5.88 -16.66
C ARG A 167 -5.56 6.74 -16.26
N GLN A 168 -4.69 6.21 -15.41
CA GLN A 168 -3.50 6.92 -14.96
C GLN A 168 -2.47 7.08 -16.08
N TRP A 169 -2.27 6.04 -16.88
CA TRP A 169 -1.37 6.06 -18.03
C TRP A 169 -1.74 7.19 -19.01
N ARG A 170 -3.02 7.27 -19.41
CA ARG A 170 -3.55 8.30 -20.32
C ARG A 170 -3.49 9.70 -19.70
N ALA A 171 -3.66 9.80 -18.39
CA ALA A 171 -3.52 11.03 -17.64
C ALA A 171 -2.10 11.62 -17.68
N ASN A 172 -1.08 10.79 -17.86
CA ASN A 172 0.33 11.17 -17.86
C ASN A 172 0.95 11.29 -19.27
N ILE A 173 0.14 11.56 -20.30
CA ILE A 173 0.62 11.84 -21.67
C ILE A 173 1.37 13.19 -21.74
N SER A 174 0.97 14.18 -20.94
CA SER A 174 1.58 15.52 -20.95
C SER A 174 2.51 15.73 -19.75
N ARG A 175 3.51 16.60 -19.89
CA ARG A 175 4.41 17.02 -18.78
C ARG A 175 3.69 17.76 -17.65
N LYS A 176 2.36 17.83 -17.57
CA LYS A 176 1.62 18.55 -16.51
C LYS A 176 1.34 17.63 -15.33
N ALA A 177 1.24 18.21 -14.13
CA ALA A 177 0.79 17.46 -12.95
C ALA A 177 -0.64 16.98 -13.23
N TRP A 178 -0.84 15.67 -13.28
CA TRP A 178 -2.20 15.16 -13.30
C TRP A 178 -2.86 15.46 -11.94
N LYS A 179 -4.07 15.99 -12.00
CA LYS A 179 -4.95 16.14 -10.85
C LYS A 179 -6.28 15.51 -11.21
N PRO A 180 -6.89 14.72 -10.33
CA PRO A 180 -8.28 14.32 -10.48
C PRO A 180 -9.15 15.58 -10.58
N ALA A 181 -10.20 15.53 -11.40
CA ALA A 181 -11.14 16.64 -11.53
C ALA A 181 -11.81 16.95 -10.18
N THR A 182 -12.07 18.23 -9.92
CA THR A 182 -12.86 18.68 -8.76
C THR A 182 -14.33 18.25 -8.91
N HIS A 183 -14.99 17.89 -7.82
CA HIS A 183 -16.36 17.31 -7.80
C HIS A 183 -16.48 15.88 -8.36
N PHE A 184 -15.40 15.11 -8.27
CA PHE A 184 -15.46 13.64 -8.35
C PHE A 184 -16.19 13.09 -7.11
N GLY A 185 -17.52 13.11 -7.12
CA GLY A 185 -18.31 12.46 -6.07
C GLY A 185 -18.04 10.94 -6.08
N LEU A 186 -17.89 10.34 -4.91
CA LEU A 186 -17.98 8.90 -4.76
C LEU A 186 -19.42 8.48 -5.09
N ALA A 187 -19.59 7.60 -6.08
CA ALA A 187 -20.79 6.79 -6.14
C ALA A 187 -20.93 6.04 -4.79
N ARG A 188 -22.16 5.81 -4.32
CA ARG A 188 -22.38 5.00 -3.11
C ARG A 188 -21.57 3.71 -3.23
N LEU A 189 -20.83 3.35 -2.18
CA LEU A 189 -20.08 2.10 -2.17
C LEU A 189 -21.02 0.92 -2.45
N PRO A 190 -20.62 -0.06 -3.28
CA PRO A 190 -21.41 -1.25 -3.51
C PRO A 190 -21.68 -1.97 -2.18
N GLY A 191 -22.82 -2.65 -2.09
CA GLY A 191 -23.09 -3.57 -0.99
C GLY A 191 -21.98 -4.62 -0.90
N VAL A 192 -21.70 -5.09 0.31
CA VAL A 192 -20.84 -6.25 0.49
C VAL A 192 -21.67 -7.49 0.10
N PRO A 193 -21.20 -8.35 -0.81
CA PRO A 193 -21.90 -9.56 -1.21
C PRO A 193 -22.12 -10.49 -0.01
N ASP A 194 -23.18 -11.30 -0.06
CA ASP A 194 -23.42 -12.36 0.92
C ASP A 194 -22.53 -13.59 0.64
N GLU A 195 -22.16 -13.81 -0.62
CA GLU A 195 -21.23 -14.85 -1.05
C GLU A 195 -19.77 -14.41 -0.85
N ALA A 196 -18.96 -15.33 -0.34
CA ALA A 196 -17.61 -15.03 0.15
C ALA A 196 -16.50 -15.79 -0.58
N GLU A 197 -16.76 -16.45 -1.71
CA GLU A 197 -15.75 -17.24 -2.43
C GLU A 197 -15.37 -16.55 -3.75
N GLY A 198 -14.06 -16.29 -3.95
CA GLY A 198 -13.55 -15.67 -5.17
C GLY A 198 -14.07 -14.25 -5.46
N MET A 199 -14.66 -13.57 -4.48
CA MET A 199 -15.19 -12.22 -4.65
C MET A 199 -14.12 -11.17 -4.40
N GLY A 200 -13.93 -10.25 -5.34
CA GLY A 200 -12.97 -9.16 -5.15
C GLY A 200 -13.39 -7.85 -5.81
N ARG A 201 -12.82 -6.74 -5.34
CA ARG A 201 -12.96 -5.42 -5.96
C ARG A 201 -11.74 -4.54 -5.78
N VAL A 202 -11.61 -3.56 -6.66
CA VAL A 202 -10.59 -2.51 -6.58
C VAL A 202 -11.14 -1.33 -5.78
N ALA A 203 -10.59 -1.08 -4.60
CA ALA A 203 -10.84 0.14 -3.86
C ALA A 203 -9.64 1.07 -4.05
N TYR A 204 -9.86 2.32 -4.45
CA TYR A 204 -8.76 3.28 -4.68
C TYR A 204 -8.97 4.61 -3.95
N ALA A 205 -7.87 5.34 -3.82
CA ALA A 205 -7.86 6.73 -3.39
C ALA A 205 -7.15 7.55 -4.45
N ASP A 206 -7.79 8.63 -4.89
CA ASP A 206 -7.18 9.64 -5.76
C ASP A 206 -6.98 10.89 -4.93
N ALA A 207 -6.00 10.85 -4.01
CA ALA A 207 -5.75 11.89 -3.04
C ALA A 207 -7.04 12.23 -2.24
N HIS A 208 -7.36 13.52 -2.06
CA HIS A 208 -8.58 13.90 -1.33
C HIS A 208 -9.85 13.84 -2.18
N GLN A 209 -9.73 13.64 -3.49
CA GLN A 209 -10.83 13.67 -4.45
C GLN A 209 -11.63 12.37 -4.47
N HIS A 210 -11.00 11.23 -4.17
CA HIS A 210 -11.68 9.93 -4.08
C HIS A 210 -11.13 9.15 -2.88
N ARG A 211 -12.02 8.56 -2.06
CA ARG A 211 -11.68 7.98 -0.75
C ARG A 211 -12.42 6.66 -0.49
N ASP A 212 -12.58 5.83 -1.51
CA ASP A 212 -13.27 4.52 -1.39
C ASP A 212 -12.63 3.69 -0.28
N ILE A 213 -11.29 3.54 -0.31
CA ILE A 213 -10.53 2.75 0.67
C ILE A 213 -10.87 3.13 2.12
N LEU A 214 -10.89 4.43 2.45
CA LEU A 214 -11.20 4.90 3.80
C LEU A 214 -12.65 4.60 4.18
N GLN A 215 -13.60 4.82 3.27
CA GLN A 215 -15.02 4.60 3.54
C GLN A 215 -15.31 3.12 3.77
N SER A 216 -14.69 2.25 2.97
CA SER A 216 -14.81 0.80 3.04
C SER A 216 -14.19 0.25 4.32
N LEU A 217 -12.99 0.72 4.69
CA LEU A 217 -12.38 0.37 5.97
C LEU A 217 -13.27 0.76 7.15
N VAL A 218 -13.79 1.99 7.19
CA VAL A 218 -14.65 2.46 8.29
C VAL A 218 -15.96 1.66 8.34
N ARG A 219 -16.55 1.34 7.18
CA ARG A 219 -17.73 0.48 7.08
C ARG A 219 -17.45 -0.90 7.67
N ALA A 220 -16.37 -1.55 7.22
CA ALA A 220 -15.97 -2.88 7.69
C ALA A 220 -15.69 -2.90 9.20
N ILE A 221 -14.94 -1.94 9.75
CA ILE A 221 -14.68 -1.88 11.21
C ILE A 221 -15.98 -1.72 12.01
N ASN A 222 -16.94 -0.96 11.49
CA ASN A 222 -18.20 -0.74 12.17
C ASN A 222 -19.12 -1.96 12.12
N SER A 223 -19.08 -2.77 11.05
CA SER A 223 -19.89 -3.98 10.88
C SER A 223 -19.24 -5.25 11.44
N GLY A 224 -17.91 -5.25 11.63
CA GLY A 224 -17.15 -6.40 12.13
C GLY A 224 -17.62 -6.88 13.50
N LYS A 225 -17.65 -8.22 13.65
CA LYS A 225 -18.27 -8.93 14.78
C LYS A 225 -17.28 -9.76 15.60
N GLN A 226 -16.29 -10.39 14.98
CA GLN A 226 -15.40 -11.33 15.66
C GLN A 226 -13.99 -10.75 15.83
N ARG A 227 -13.35 -10.35 14.73
CA ARG A 227 -11.95 -9.90 14.72
C ARG A 227 -11.73 -8.71 13.79
N ILE A 228 -10.83 -7.82 14.20
CA ILE A 228 -10.33 -6.70 13.41
C ILE A 228 -8.82 -6.64 13.60
N TRP A 229 -8.07 -7.14 12.63
CA TRP A 229 -6.61 -7.11 12.63
C TRP A 229 -6.14 -6.17 11.53
N LEU A 230 -5.26 -5.22 11.88
CA LEU A 230 -4.79 -4.19 10.96
C LEU A 230 -3.28 -4.04 11.11
N ALA A 231 -2.57 -4.15 9.98
CA ALA A 231 -1.17 -3.83 9.85
C ALA A 231 -0.97 -2.53 9.05
N THR A 232 -0.08 -1.67 9.53
CA THR A 232 0.36 -0.47 8.79
C THR A 232 1.75 -0.04 9.23
N PRO A 233 2.63 0.40 8.31
CA PRO A 233 3.95 0.93 8.68
C PRO A 233 3.85 2.25 9.45
N TYR A 234 2.82 3.04 9.13
CA TYR A 234 2.72 4.43 9.56
C TYR A 234 1.38 4.68 10.23
N PHE A 235 1.32 4.44 11.55
CA PHE A 235 0.08 4.57 12.29
C PHE A 235 -0.31 6.03 12.58
N LEU A 236 -0.82 6.71 11.56
CA LEU A 236 -1.36 8.06 11.63
C LEU A 236 -2.85 8.09 11.20
N PRO A 237 -3.72 7.25 11.79
CA PRO A 237 -5.09 7.05 11.33
C PRO A 237 -5.93 8.32 11.45
N THR A 238 -7.00 8.40 10.66
CA THR A 238 -8.00 9.47 10.77
C THR A 238 -8.82 9.37 12.06
N TRP A 239 -9.57 10.43 12.41
CA TRP A 239 -10.44 10.38 13.59
C TRP A 239 -11.55 9.34 13.48
N SER A 240 -12.12 9.14 12.28
CA SER A 240 -13.16 8.14 12.03
C SER A 240 -12.63 6.73 12.31
N VAL A 241 -11.47 6.37 11.75
CA VAL A 241 -10.83 5.07 11.98
C VAL A 241 -10.57 4.85 13.47
N ARG A 242 -9.95 5.82 14.16
CA ARG A 242 -9.70 5.71 15.61
C ARG A 242 -10.98 5.53 16.42
N ARG A 243 -12.04 6.27 16.08
CA ARG A 243 -13.33 6.18 16.78
C ARG A 243 -13.97 4.81 16.54
N SER A 244 -13.93 4.31 15.31
CA SER A 244 -14.48 3.01 14.93
C SER A 244 -13.74 1.86 15.61
N LEU A 245 -12.41 1.86 15.63
CA LEU A 245 -11.60 0.84 16.33
C LEU A 245 -11.93 0.78 17.83
N ARG A 246 -12.00 1.94 18.49
CA ARG A 246 -12.36 2.02 19.92
C ARG A 246 -13.77 1.51 20.19
N ARG A 247 -14.72 1.81 19.30
CA ARG A 247 -16.09 1.32 19.41
C ARG A 247 -16.17 -0.18 19.22
N ALA A 248 -15.43 -0.74 18.26
CA ALA A 248 -15.39 -2.17 18.03
C ALA A 248 -14.82 -2.92 19.24
N ALA A 249 -13.69 -2.48 19.79
CA ALA A 249 -13.13 -3.06 21.00
C ALA A 249 -14.10 -2.95 22.19
N ALA A 250 -14.80 -1.82 22.35
CA ALA A 250 -15.82 -1.66 23.38
C ALA A 250 -17.06 -2.57 23.20
N ARG A 251 -17.30 -3.10 21.99
CA ARG A 251 -18.33 -4.14 21.73
C ARG A 251 -17.83 -5.56 22.05
N GLY A 252 -16.57 -5.73 22.43
CA GLY A 252 -15.97 -7.05 22.69
C GLY A 252 -15.34 -7.72 21.46
N VAL A 253 -15.21 -7.02 20.33
CA VAL A 253 -14.50 -7.52 19.13
C VAL A 253 -13.00 -7.62 19.42
N ASP A 254 -12.32 -8.67 18.95
CA ASP A 254 -10.86 -8.80 19.06
C ASP A 254 -10.16 -7.83 18.09
N VAL A 255 -9.77 -6.67 18.61
CA VAL A 255 -9.10 -5.63 17.81
C VAL A 255 -7.59 -5.64 18.09
N ARG A 256 -6.80 -5.97 17.05
CA ARG A 256 -5.33 -6.02 17.12
C ARG A 256 -4.70 -5.14 16.05
N LEU A 257 -3.74 -4.32 16.46
CA LEU A 257 -2.94 -3.49 15.57
C LEU A 257 -1.51 -4.02 15.53
N LEU A 258 -1.05 -4.43 14.35
CA LEU A 258 0.34 -4.80 14.09
C LEU A 258 1.07 -3.58 13.51
N LEU A 259 1.97 -2.98 14.28
CA LEU A 259 2.61 -1.72 13.95
C LEU A 259 4.13 -1.87 13.88
N THR A 260 4.78 -0.95 13.19
CA THR A 260 6.25 -0.96 13.08
C THR A 260 6.93 -0.73 14.43
N GLY A 261 7.85 -1.63 14.77
CA GLY A 261 8.72 -1.50 15.92
C GLY A 261 9.89 -0.53 15.70
N PRO A 262 10.99 -0.69 16.44
CA PRO A 262 12.13 0.24 16.40
C PRO A 262 12.85 0.32 15.04
N ARG A 263 12.75 -0.73 14.22
CA ARG A 263 13.34 -0.79 12.87
C ARG A 263 12.37 -0.15 11.88
N THR A 264 12.67 1.07 11.46
CA THR A 264 11.85 1.87 10.54
C THR A 264 12.71 2.87 9.80
N ASP A 265 12.37 3.11 8.54
CA ASP A 265 12.88 4.18 7.68
C ASP A 265 12.41 5.59 8.11
N HIS A 266 11.29 5.69 8.82
CA HIS A 266 10.71 6.95 9.29
C HIS A 266 10.45 6.96 10.81
N PRO A 267 11.51 7.11 11.64
CA PRO A 267 11.38 7.15 13.10
C PRO A 267 10.43 8.24 13.60
N SER A 268 10.39 9.40 12.94
CA SER A 268 9.53 10.53 13.31
C SER A 268 8.04 10.16 13.23
N VAL A 269 7.63 9.49 12.16
CA VAL A 269 6.25 9.06 11.90
C VAL A 269 5.81 8.04 12.94
N ARG A 270 6.69 7.09 13.29
CA ARG A 270 6.45 6.14 14.38
C ARG A 270 6.13 6.86 15.70
N TYR A 271 6.99 7.80 16.12
CA TYR A 271 6.75 8.56 17.36
C TYR A 271 5.55 9.50 17.27
N ALA A 272 5.16 9.93 16.08
CA ALA A 272 3.95 10.68 15.88
C ALA A 272 2.70 9.79 16.08
N GLY A 273 2.71 8.55 15.62
CA GLY A 273 1.62 7.58 15.79
C GLY A 273 1.38 7.16 17.24
N HIS A 274 2.46 7.05 18.01
CA HIS A 274 2.46 6.78 19.44
C HIS A 274 1.47 7.65 20.25
N ARG A 275 1.21 8.90 19.81
CA ARG A 275 0.25 9.79 20.49
C ARG A 275 -1.16 9.20 20.62
N TYR A 276 -1.53 8.25 19.76
CA TYR A 276 -2.85 7.64 19.72
C TYR A 276 -2.99 6.40 20.61
N TYR A 277 -1.88 5.78 21.01
CA TYR A 277 -1.87 4.51 21.74
C TYR A 277 -2.68 4.53 23.06
N PRO A 278 -2.54 5.53 23.97
CA PRO A 278 -3.21 5.48 25.27
C PRO A 278 -4.73 5.28 25.19
N ARG A 279 -5.39 5.99 24.27
CA ARG A 279 -6.85 5.94 24.13
C ARG A 279 -7.32 4.65 23.47
N LEU A 280 -6.50 4.05 22.60
CA LEU A 280 -6.78 2.76 21.97
C LEU A 280 -6.63 1.64 23.00
N LEU A 281 -5.50 1.58 23.70
CA LEU A 281 -5.22 0.62 24.76
C LEU A 281 -6.30 0.66 25.86
N LYS A 282 -6.68 1.86 26.33
CA LYS A 282 -7.76 2.02 27.32
C LYS A 282 -9.11 1.50 26.83
N SER A 283 -9.35 1.45 25.52
CA SER A 283 -10.60 0.95 24.94
C SER A 283 -10.57 -0.56 24.66
N GLY A 284 -9.50 -1.27 25.00
CA GLY A 284 -9.36 -2.71 24.77
C GLY A 284 -8.68 -3.09 23.45
N VAL A 285 -8.21 -2.12 22.66
CA VAL A 285 -7.44 -2.40 21.44
C VAL A 285 -6.06 -2.91 21.82
N GLN A 286 -5.65 -4.04 21.27
CA GLN A 286 -4.31 -4.59 21.44
C GLN A 286 -3.36 -3.98 20.41
N ILE A 287 -2.16 -3.60 20.83
CA ILE A 287 -1.13 -3.03 19.95
C ILE A 287 0.11 -3.91 20.08
N LEU A 288 0.60 -4.39 18.94
CA LEU A 288 1.78 -5.23 18.83
C LEU A 288 2.79 -4.53 17.92
N GLU A 289 4.02 -4.36 18.38
CA GLU A 289 5.11 -3.80 17.59
C GLU A 289 5.99 -4.93 17.05
N TYR A 290 6.09 -5.03 15.72
CA TYR A 290 6.92 -6.04 15.04
C TYR A 290 8.42 -5.76 15.26
N GLN A 291 9.19 -6.77 15.66
CA GLN A 291 10.59 -6.61 16.07
C GLN A 291 11.67 -6.99 15.05
N PRO A 292 11.52 -8.07 14.25
CA PRO A 292 12.64 -8.63 13.48
C PRO A 292 13.26 -7.65 12.49
N ARG A 293 12.40 -6.96 11.71
CA ARG A 293 12.82 -6.05 10.63
C ARG A 293 11.76 -4.97 10.39
N PHE A 294 11.89 -4.18 9.33
CA PHE A 294 10.92 -3.11 9.08
C PHE A 294 9.58 -3.71 8.62
N LEU A 295 8.52 -3.51 9.41
CA LEU A 295 7.16 -3.87 9.04
C LEU A 295 6.61 -2.85 8.04
N HIS A 296 6.43 -3.26 6.79
CA HIS A 296 5.86 -2.43 5.74
C HIS A 296 4.42 -2.84 5.36
N LEU A 297 3.84 -3.89 5.92
CA LEU A 297 2.48 -4.36 5.58
C LEU A 297 1.39 -3.27 5.57
N LYS A 298 0.55 -3.26 4.53
CA LYS A 298 -0.74 -2.53 4.49
C LYS A 298 -1.89 -3.51 4.30
N MET A 299 -2.20 -4.20 5.39
CA MET A 299 -3.07 -5.37 5.37
C MET A 299 -4.12 -5.26 6.47
N VAL A 300 -5.36 -5.59 6.13
CA VAL A 300 -6.49 -5.57 7.05
C VAL A 300 -7.28 -6.86 6.91
N LEU A 301 -7.64 -7.45 8.05
CA LEU A 301 -8.54 -8.59 8.15
C LEU A 301 -9.67 -8.24 9.12
N ILE A 302 -10.91 -8.23 8.63
CA ILE A 302 -12.11 -8.00 9.44
C ILE A 302 -13.07 -9.13 9.19
N ASP A 303 -13.18 -10.03 10.17
CA ASP A 303 -13.89 -11.31 10.02
C ASP A 303 -13.37 -12.09 8.79
N ASP A 304 -14.11 -12.05 7.68
CA ASP A 304 -13.79 -12.69 6.39
C ASP A 304 -13.47 -11.69 5.27
N TRP A 305 -13.55 -10.39 5.56
CA TRP A 305 -13.17 -9.33 4.62
C TRP A 305 -11.67 -9.03 4.75
N VAL A 306 -10.98 -9.11 3.63
CA VAL A 306 -9.56 -8.80 3.50
C VAL A 306 -9.40 -7.51 2.71
N SER A 307 -8.47 -6.65 3.12
CA SER A 307 -7.96 -5.56 2.29
C SER A 307 -6.44 -5.49 2.30
N ILE A 308 -5.82 -5.55 1.13
CA ILE A 308 -4.38 -5.53 0.93
C ILE A 308 -4.06 -4.58 -0.23
N GLY A 309 -3.01 -3.77 -0.11
CA GLY A 309 -2.58 -2.93 -1.22
C GLY A 309 -1.53 -1.92 -0.81
N SER A 310 -1.64 -0.72 -1.37
CA SER A 310 -0.69 0.34 -1.10
C SER A 310 -1.07 1.25 0.07
N CYS A 311 -2.35 1.23 0.51
CA CYS A 311 -2.88 2.20 1.46
C CYS A 311 -2.40 2.03 2.90
N ASN A 312 -1.61 3.01 3.38
CA ASN A 312 -1.17 3.06 4.78
C ASN A 312 -2.30 3.37 5.79
N PHE A 313 -3.50 3.75 5.29
CA PHE A 313 -4.65 4.19 6.08
C PHE A 313 -4.39 5.43 6.97
N ASP A 314 -3.38 6.23 6.62
CA ASP A 314 -3.04 7.46 7.32
C ASP A 314 -3.63 8.72 6.65
N HIS A 315 -3.71 9.81 7.43
CA HIS A 315 -4.31 11.07 6.98
C HIS A 315 -3.47 11.86 5.96
N TRP A 316 -2.18 11.57 5.82
CA TRP A 316 -1.30 12.21 4.82
C TRP A 316 -1.52 11.59 3.46
N ASN A 317 -1.54 10.27 3.44
CA ASN A 317 -1.72 9.47 2.25
C ASN A 317 -3.05 9.81 1.56
N LEU A 318 -4.14 9.84 2.34
CA LEU A 318 -5.49 10.20 1.90
C LEU A 318 -5.69 11.68 1.51
N ARG A 319 -4.63 12.50 1.53
CA ARG A 319 -4.67 13.90 1.11
C ARG A 319 -4.03 14.14 -0.24
N PHE A 320 -2.95 13.44 -0.56
CA PHE A 320 -2.12 13.76 -1.73
C PHE A 320 -1.85 12.57 -2.66
N ASN A 321 -1.94 11.35 -2.17
CA ASN A 321 -1.40 10.20 -2.89
C ASN A 321 -2.47 9.44 -3.64
N LEU A 322 -2.04 8.80 -4.73
CA LEU A 322 -2.83 7.82 -5.45
C LEU A 322 -2.54 6.44 -4.84
N GLU A 323 -3.59 5.73 -4.45
CA GLU A 323 -3.47 4.43 -3.78
C GLU A 323 -4.54 3.48 -4.26
N ALA A 324 -4.28 2.19 -4.14
CA ALA A 324 -5.26 1.16 -4.45
C ALA A 324 -5.04 -0.08 -3.59
N ASN A 325 -6.15 -0.69 -3.21
CA ASN A 325 -6.22 -1.93 -2.48
C ASN A 325 -7.12 -2.92 -3.20
N LEU A 326 -6.73 -4.19 -3.17
CA LEU A 326 -7.66 -5.30 -3.28
C LEU A 326 -8.54 -5.30 -2.02
N GLU A 327 -9.84 -5.41 -2.22
CA GLU A 327 -10.76 -5.90 -1.21
C GLU A 327 -11.29 -7.26 -1.66
N ALA A 328 -11.29 -8.25 -0.77
CA ALA A 328 -11.69 -9.61 -1.12
C ALA A 328 -12.56 -10.25 -0.03
N LEU A 329 -13.46 -11.12 -0.49
CA LEU A 329 -14.08 -12.16 0.30
C LEU A 329 -13.69 -13.47 -0.39
N ASP A 330 -12.78 -14.19 0.24
CA ASP A 330 -12.29 -15.48 -0.23
C ASP A 330 -11.76 -16.28 0.97
N PRO A 331 -12.24 -17.51 1.24
CA PRO A 331 -11.84 -18.23 2.45
C PRO A 331 -10.35 -18.59 2.46
N ALA A 332 -9.78 -18.94 1.30
CA ALA A 332 -8.38 -19.33 1.19
C ALA A 332 -7.45 -18.14 1.46
N LEU A 333 -7.72 -16.98 0.84
CA LEU A 333 -6.99 -15.74 1.10
C LEU A 333 -7.16 -15.30 2.56
N THR A 334 -8.38 -15.36 3.09
CA THR A 334 -8.68 -15.03 4.50
C THR A 334 -7.85 -15.86 5.46
N GLN A 335 -7.75 -17.17 5.21
CA GLN A 335 -6.94 -18.08 6.02
C GLN A 335 -5.44 -17.76 5.89
N ALA A 336 -4.94 -17.51 4.67
CA ALA A 336 -3.54 -17.14 4.45
C ALA A 336 -3.17 -15.84 5.17
N VAL A 337 -4.04 -14.83 5.11
CA VAL A 337 -3.86 -13.56 5.80
C VAL A 337 -3.90 -13.73 7.32
N ALA A 338 -4.82 -14.54 7.85
CA ALA A 338 -4.88 -14.84 9.26
C ALA A 338 -3.61 -15.58 9.76
N ALA A 339 -3.08 -16.49 8.95
CA ALA A 339 -1.82 -17.19 9.24
C ALA A 339 -0.63 -16.23 9.27
N SER A 340 -0.52 -15.33 8.29
CA SER A 340 0.50 -14.28 8.26
C SER A 340 0.45 -13.41 9.51
N PHE A 341 -0.73 -12.88 9.87
CA PHE A 341 -0.89 -12.09 11.10
C PHE A 341 -0.48 -12.87 12.35
N THR A 342 -0.85 -14.15 12.44
CA THR A 342 -0.54 -14.98 13.61
C THR A 342 0.97 -15.21 13.75
N ALA A 343 1.67 -15.44 12.64
CA ALA A 343 3.12 -15.54 12.63
C ALA A 343 3.78 -14.22 13.07
N ASP A 344 3.27 -13.08 12.60
CA ASP A 344 3.81 -11.76 12.96
C ASP A 344 3.54 -11.39 14.41
N PHE A 345 2.37 -11.74 14.95
CA PHE A 345 2.05 -11.54 16.35
C PHE A 345 3.03 -12.29 17.26
N ALA A 346 3.43 -13.51 16.88
CA ALA A 346 4.40 -14.29 17.64
C ALA A 346 5.80 -13.66 17.68
N GLN A 347 6.13 -12.81 16.70
CA GLN A 347 7.40 -12.09 16.59
C GLN A 347 7.31 -10.63 17.07
N SER A 348 6.18 -10.25 17.66
CA SER A 348 5.90 -8.87 18.06
C SER A 348 5.90 -8.69 19.57
N LEU A 349 6.24 -7.48 20.01
CA LEU A 349 6.12 -7.08 21.41
C LEU A 349 4.77 -6.41 21.66
N PRO A 350 3.97 -6.89 22.62
CA PRO A 350 2.75 -6.21 23.01
C PRO A 350 3.08 -4.91 23.73
N VAL A 351 2.33 -3.85 23.42
CA VAL A 351 2.43 -2.57 24.12
C VAL A 351 1.40 -2.53 25.23
N SER A 352 1.84 -2.62 26.49
CA SER A 352 0.92 -2.47 27.63
C SER A 352 0.68 -1.00 27.98
N LEU A 353 -0.52 -0.71 28.51
CA LEU A 353 -0.84 0.64 29.00
C LEU A 353 0.03 1.03 30.19
N GLN A 354 0.41 0.07 31.03
CA GLN A 354 1.27 0.28 32.19
C GLN A 354 2.69 0.67 31.76
N ASP A 355 3.29 -0.09 30.85
CA ASP A 355 4.64 0.20 30.31
C ASP A 355 4.65 1.53 29.57
N TRP A 356 3.55 1.84 28.88
CA TRP A 356 3.38 3.11 28.22
C TRP A 356 3.41 4.31 29.20
N GLN A 357 2.79 4.15 30.37
CA GLN A 357 2.76 5.17 31.41
C GLN A 357 4.07 5.24 32.18
N SER A 358 4.70 4.09 32.50
CA SER A 358 5.93 4.01 33.29
C SER A 358 7.21 4.36 32.52
N ARG A 359 7.12 4.59 31.20
CA ARG A 359 8.29 4.88 30.36
C ARG A 359 9.20 6.02 30.89
N PRO A 360 10.53 5.85 30.83
CA PRO A 360 11.49 6.82 31.36
C PRO A 360 11.44 8.17 30.63
N LEU A 361 11.83 9.22 31.35
CA LEU A 361 11.73 10.63 30.89
C LEU A 361 12.43 10.87 29.55
N TRP A 362 13.60 10.26 29.31
CA TRP A 362 14.33 10.40 28.05
C TRP A 362 13.51 9.91 26.84
N ARG A 363 12.73 8.82 26.99
CA ARG A 363 11.83 8.32 25.92
C ARG A 363 10.71 9.31 25.66
N ARG A 364 10.19 9.95 26.71
CA ARG A 364 9.14 10.98 26.60
C ARG A 364 9.66 12.23 25.90
N VAL A 365 10.88 12.66 26.19
CA VAL A 365 11.54 13.79 25.53
C VAL A 365 11.80 13.47 24.05
N LYS A 366 12.39 12.30 23.75
CA LYS A 366 12.60 11.84 22.37
C LYS A 366 11.31 11.84 21.57
N GLN A 367 10.22 11.31 22.12
CA GLN A 367 8.89 11.35 21.49
C GLN A 367 8.37 12.78 21.26
N ARG A 368 8.57 13.70 22.22
CA ARG A 368 8.15 15.09 22.05
C ARG A 368 8.92 15.81 20.96
N ILE A 369 10.23 15.58 20.86
CA ILE A 369 11.09 16.16 19.81
C ILE A 369 10.63 15.66 18.44
N TRP A 370 10.56 14.34 18.25
CA TRP A 370 10.15 13.76 16.97
C TRP A 370 8.71 14.10 16.59
N GLY A 371 7.79 14.10 17.56
CA GLY A 371 6.41 14.54 17.35
C GLY A 371 6.25 16.05 17.16
N TRP A 372 7.25 16.86 17.50
CA TRP A 372 7.29 18.29 17.17
C TRP A 372 7.83 18.51 15.76
N VAL A 373 8.87 17.76 15.35
CA VAL A 373 9.35 17.73 13.96
C VAL A 373 8.23 17.34 13.01
N ASP A 374 7.51 16.25 13.29
CA ASP A 374 6.31 15.86 12.53
C ASP A 374 5.31 17.02 12.45
N ARG A 375 4.95 17.64 13.59
CA ARG A 375 4.00 18.76 13.62
C ARG A 375 4.48 20.00 12.88
N LEU A 376 5.78 20.28 12.85
CA LEU A 376 6.33 21.37 12.05
C LEU A 376 6.16 21.10 10.57
N VAL A 377 6.52 19.89 10.12
CA VAL A 377 6.28 19.46 8.74
C VAL A 377 4.78 19.56 8.42
N VAL A 378 3.91 19.06 9.32
CA VAL A 378 2.45 19.16 9.21
C VAL A 378 1.98 20.61 9.06
N ASN A 379 2.45 21.52 9.92
CA ASN A 379 2.01 22.90 9.96
C ASN A 379 2.56 23.73 8.79
N ILE A 380 3.79 23.48 8.36
CA ILE A 380 4.37 24.13 7.18
C ILE A 380 3.61 23.72 5.91
N LEU A 381 3.25 22.44 5.80
CA LEU A 381 2.44 21.92 4.71
C LEU A 381 0.94 22.26 4.85
N GLY A 382 0.47 22.55 6.06
CA GLY A 382 -0.95 22.78 6.39
C GLY A 382 -1.38 24.26 6.48
N ARG A 383 -0.48 25.21 6.76
CA ARG A 383 -0.79 26.64 6.99
C ARG A 383 -0.94 27.50 5.73
N ARG A 384 -1.07 26.91 4.54
CA ARG A 384 -1.40 27.64 3.29
C ARG A 384 -2.73 27.17 2.70
N HIS A 385 -3.77 27.14 3.54
CA HIS A 385 -5.16 27.09 3.12
C HIS A 385 -5.95 28.13 3.89
#